data_AF-A0A5E4GM63-F1
#
_entry.id   AF-A0A5E4GM63-F1
#
_cell.length_a   1.000
_cell.length_b   1.000
_cell.length_c   1.000
_cell.angle_alpha   90.00
_cell.angle_beta   90.00
_cell.angle_gamma   90.00
#
_symmetry.space_group_name_H-M   'P 1'
#
loop_
_entity.id
_entity.type
_entity.pdbx_description
1 polymer ?
#
loop_
_entity_poly.entity_id
_entity_poly.type
_entity_poly.pdbx_seq_one_letter_code
_entity_poly.pdbx_strand_id
1 'polypeptide(L)'
;VQSQLNGEDNNGVSENLRWLAAGPSMAVSSYRSYLIKGIKFNTKAQDDVRVVQNSGVYLLANTMQVASAKDKNPIVSNMGFYGFIQDIWDLDYQKFTITVFRCDWIDSTSGLVVDQLGFTLIDLSKIGHTNDQFVMASQVKQVFFVDDPMHY
;
A
#
# COMPACT_ATOMS: atom_id res chain seq x y z
N VAL A 1 -33.61 31.11 -26.96
CA VAL A 1 -32.69 31.76 -26.00
C VAL A 1 -31.40 30.97 -26.03
N GLN A 2 -30.36 31.66 -26.49
CA GLN A 2 -29.00 31.19 -26.70
C GLN A 2 -28.27 31.11 -25.36
N SER A 3 -27.56 30.03 -25.09
CA SER A 3 -26.25 30.08 -24.42
C SER A 3 -25.63 28.68 -24.41
N GLN A 4 -24.97 28.32 -25.50
CA GLN A 4 -23.69 27.66 -25.35
C GLN A 4 -22.68 28.74 -24.92
N LEU A 5 -21.94 28.49 -23.85
CA LEU A 5 -20.69 29.17 -23.55
C LEU A 5 -19.67 28.11 -23.11
N ASN A 6 -19.02 27.57 -24.13
CA ASN A 6 -17.60 27.22 -24.23
C ASN A 6 -16.82 27.02 -22.93
N GLY A 7 -16.37 25.78 -22.75
CA GLY A 7 -15.26 25.42 -21.88
C GLY A 7 -14.50 24.19 -22.39
N GLU A 8 -14.48 23.94 -23.70
CA GLU A 8 -13.50 23.04 -24.30
C GLU A 8 -12.27 23.87 -24.68
N ASP A 9 -11.31 23.93 -23.75
CA ASP A 9 -9.94 24.32 -24.07
C ASP A 9 -8.99 23.69 -23.05
N ASN A 10 -8.90 22.35 -23.10
CA ASN A 10 -8.08 21.59 -22.17
C ASN A 10 -7.03 20.71 -22.85
N ASN A 11 -6.46 21.03 -24.03
CA ASN A 11 -5.36 20.25 -24.65
C ASN A 11 -5.57 18.71 -24.69
N GLY A 12 -6.80 18.20 -24.58
CA GLY A 12 -7.09 16.76 -24.39
C GLY A 12 -6.69 16.14 -23.04
N VAL A 13 -6.25 16.94 -22.05
CA VAL A 13 -5.82 16.46 -20.73
C VAL A 13 -7.03 16.33 -19.80
N SER A 14 -7.19 15.16 -19.17
CA SER A 14 -8.30 14.91 -18.24
C SER A 14 -8.20 15.77 -16.97
N GLU A 15 -9.34 16.16 -16.41
CA GLU A 15 -9.39 16.98 -15.19
C GLU A 15 -8.68 16.31 -14.02
N ASN A 16 -8.83 14.98 -13.86
CA ASN A 16 -8.15 14.22 -12.80
C ASN A 16 -6.63 14.30 -12.92
N LEU A 17 -6.09 14.23 -14.14
CA LEU A 17 -4.65 14.33 -14.36
C LEU A 17 -4.11 15.72 -13.96
N ARG A 18 -4.90 16.78 -14.14
CA ARG A 18 -4.52 18.12 -13.66
C ARG A 18 -4.44 18.20 -12.14
N TRP A 19 -5.43 17.64 -11.44
CA TRP A 19 -5.42 17.61 -9.98
C TRP A 19 -4.28 16.76 -9.43
N LEU A 20 -4.00 15.60 -10.04
CA LEU A 20 -2.83 14.79 -9.69
C LEU A 20 -1.52 15.56 -9.87
N ALA A 21 -1.36 16.28 -10.99
CA ALA A 21 -0.16 17.07 -11.27
C ALA A 21 0.01 18.28 -10.34
N ALA A 22 -1.10 18.87 -9.88
CA ALA A 22 -1.07 19.96 -8.90
C ALA A 22 -0.61 19.48 -7.50
N GLY A 23 -0.75 18.18 -7.22
CA GLY A 23 -0.42 17.59 -5.94
C GLY A 23 -1.54 17.73 -4.89
N PRO A 24 -1.47 16.95 -3.80
CA PRO A 24 -2.43 17.06 -2.72
C PRO A 24 -2.14 18.29 -1.84
N SER A 25 -3.09 18.60 -0.96
CA SER A 25 -2.90 19.53 0.16
C SER A 25 -1.66 19.13 0.99
N MET A 26 -0.96 20.14 1.52
CA MET A 26 0.15 19.91 2.46
C MET A 26 -0.33 19.43 3.84
N ALA A 27 -1.61 19.65 4.17
CA ALA A 27 -2.23 19.10 5.35
C ALA A 27 -2.80 17.71 5.04
N VAL A 28 -2.60 16.77 5.96
CA VAL A 28 -3.05 15.39 5.80
C VAL A 28 -3.95 14.99 6.96
N SER A 29 -5.11 14.41 6.64
CA SER A 29 -5.95 13.76 7.64
C SER A 29 -5.38 12.38 7.95
N SER A 30 -5.14 12.10 9.23
CA SER A 30 -4.60 10.81 9.69
C SER A 30 -5.57 10.07 10.59
N TYR A 31 -5.54 8.74 10.52
CA TYR A 31 -6.49 7.88 11.23
C TYR A 31 -5.79 6.69 11.89
N ARG A 32 -6.39 6.22 12.99
CA ARG A 32 -5.98 4.97 13.67
C ARG A 32 -6.69 3.73 13.12
N SER A 33 -7.83 3.92 12.45
CA SER A 33 -8.63 2.87 11.85
C SER A 33 -9.31 3.41 10.59
N TYR A 34 -9.47 2.57 9.57
CA TYR A 34 -10.15 2.94 8.33
C TYR A 34 -10.98 1.77 7.79
N LEU A 35 -12.20 2.06 7.34
CA LEU A 35 -13.12 1.07 6.78
C LEU A 35 -13.24 1.28 5.28
N ILE A 36 -12.75 0.31 4.50
CA ILE A 36 -12.84 0.33 3.03
C ILE A 36 -13.44 -0.97 2.54
N LYS A 37 -14.49 -0.89 1.71
CA LYS A 37 -15.20 -2.05 1.14
C LYS A 37 -15.59 -3.11 2.19
N GLY A 38 -15.98 -2.68 3.38
CA GLY A 38 -16.39 -3.56 4.48
C GLY A 38 -15.23 -4.16 5.30
N ILE A 39 -13.97 -3.88 4.96
CA ILE A 39 -12.79 -4.35 5.68
C ILE A 39 -12.25 -3.21 6.54
N LYS A 40 -12.10 -3.46 7.84
CA LYS A 40 -11.56 -2.50 8.80
C LYS A 40 -10.07 -2.72 8.99
N PHE A 41 -9.26 -1.78 8.53
CA PHE A 41 -7.83 -1.71 8.77
C PHE A 41 -7.54 -0.86 10.01
N ASN A 42 -6.47 -1.19 10.73
CA ASN A 42 -5.99 -0.43 11.88
C ASN A 42 -4.50 -0.10 11.68
N THR A 43 -4.03 0.96 12.33
CA THR A 43 -2.59 1.15 12.52
C THR A 43 -2.07 0.11 13.53
N LYS A 44 -0.79 -0.24 13.42
CA LYS A 44 -0.13 -1.20 14.31
C LYS A 44 -0.25 -0.78 15.78
N ALA A 45 -0.06 0.50 16.07
CA ALA A 45 -0.25 1.05 17.41
C ALA A 45 -1.68 0.88 17.95
N GLN A 46 -2.70 0.89 17.08
CA GLN A 46 -4.09 0.67 17.47
C GLN A 46 -4.40 -0.82 17.67
N ASP A 47 -3.72 -1.69 16.95
CA ASP A 47 -3.81 -3.15 17.10
C ASP A 47 -3.12 -3.65 18.37
N ASP A 48 -1.96 -3.08 18.73
CA ASP A 48 -1.17 -3.51 19.89
C ASP A 48 -1.87 -3.32 21.24
N VAL A 49 -2.91 -2.49 21.26
CA VAL A 49 -3.77 -2.27 22.43
C VAL A 49 -5.11 -3.00 22.34
N ARG A 50 -5.27 -3.91 21.37
CA ARG A 50 -6.50 -4.69 21.12
C ARG A 50 -6.20 -6.18 21.01
N VAL A 51 -7.25 -6.99 21.09
CA VAL A 51 -7.18 -8.45 20.87
C VAL A 51 -7.31 -8.83 19.39
N VAL A 52 -7.61 -7.86 18.51
CA VAL A 52 -7.78 -8.09 17.06
C VAL A 52 -6.56 -7.60 16.30
N GLN A 53 -6.21 -8.29 15.22
CA GLN A 53 -5.08 -7.95 14.36
C GLN A 53 -5.59 -7.58 12.96
N ASN A 54 -5.72 -6.28 12.71
CA ASN A 54 -6.25 -5.67 11.50
C ASN A 54 -5.23 -4.77 10.77
N SER A 55 -3.98 -4.71 11.23
CA SER A 55 -2.90 -3.90 10.65
C SER A 55 -2.09 -4.65 9.60
N GLY A 56 -2.17 -5.98 9.58
CA GLY A 56 -1.44 -6.80 8.62
C GLY A 56 -1.97 -6.60 7.20
N VAL A 57 -1.06 -6.37 6.26
CA VAL A 57 -1.38 -6.14 4.85
C VAL A 57 -0.53 -6.99 3.92
N TYR A 58 -1.14 -7.34 2.79
CA TYR A 58 -0.50 -8.00 1.68
C TYR A 58 -0.77 -7.26 0.37
N LEU A 59 0.28 -7.01 -0.40
CA LEU A 59 0.22 -6.46 -1.75
C LEU A 59 0.78 -7.48 -2.74
N LEU A 60 0.02 -7.80 -3.79
CA LEU A 60 0.53 -8.53 -4.95
C LEU A 60 0.79 -7.52 -6.07
N ALA A 61 2.05 -7.12 -6.23
CA ALA A 61 2.44 -6.17 -7.26
C ALA A 61 2.90 -6.90 -8.51
N ASN A 62 2.39 -6.48 -9.67
CA ASN A 62 2.95 -6.88 -10.96
C ASN A 62 4.13 -5.95 -11.27
N THR A 63 5.35 -6.40 -10.96
CA THR A 63 6.55 -5.56 -10.95
C THR A 63 7.60 -6.04 -11.94
N MET A 64 8.40 -5.10 -12.44
CA MET A 64 9.54 -5.40 -13.29
C MET A 64 10.75 -5.75 -12.41
N GLN A 65 11.21 -6.98 -12.49
CA GLN A 65 12.41 -7.46 -11.83
C GLN A 65 13.61 -7.35 -12.75
N VAL A 66 14.70 -6.80 -12.23
CA VAL A 66 16.00 -6.72 -12.89
C VAL A 66 17.04 -7.42 -12.04
N ALA A 67 17.85 -8.29 -12.64
CA ALA A 67 18.90 -9.01 -11.91
C ALA A 67 20.06 -8.09 -11.50
N SER A 68 20.25 -6.98 -12.21
CA SER A 68 21.23 -5.93 -11.91
C SER A 68 20.94 -4.64 -12.67
N ALA A 69 21.62 -3.55 -12.33
CA ALA A 69 21.54 -2.30 -13.09
C ALA A 69 21.99 -2.41 -14.57
N LYS A 70 22.69 -3.48 -14.95
CA LYS A 70 23.12 -3.76 -16.33
C LYS A 70 22.19 -4.74 -17.06
N ASP A 71 21.14 -5.21 -16.40
CA ASP A 71 20.21 -6.17 -16.97
C ASP A 71 19.48 -5.55 -18.16
N LYS A 72 19.54 -6.24 -19.31
CA LYS A 72 18.89 -5.83 -20.55
C LYS A 72 17.58 -6.57 -20.81
N ASN A 73 17.27 -7.59 -20.00
CA ASN A 73 16.10 -8.43 -20.17
C ASN A 73 15.31 -8.48 -18.86
N PRO A 74 14.71 -7.35 -18.43
CA PRO A 74 13.86 -7.34 -17.25
C PRO A 74 12.71 -8.34 -17.39
N ILE A 75 12.38 -9.00 -16.29
CA ILE A 75 11.25 -9.94 -16.22
C ILE A 75 10.12 -9.25 -15.46
N VAL A 76 8.94 -9.16 -16.08
CA VAL A 76 7.74 -8.70 -15.39
C VAL A 76 7.06 -9.90 -14.72
N SER A 77 6.89 -9.85 -13.41
CA SER A 77 6.26 -10.92 -12.65
C SER A 77 5.53 -10.39 -11.42
N ASN A 78 4.64 -11.23 -10.88
CA ASN A 78 3.93 -10.92 -9.65
C ASN A 78 4.84 -11.15 -8.44
N MET A 79 4.98 -10.14 -7.59
CA MET A 79 5.74 -10.18 -6.34
C MET A 79 4.83 -9.84 -5.17
N GLY A 80 4.89 -10.67 -4.13
CA GLY A 80 4.12 -10.49 -2.90
C GLY A 80 4.91 -9.70 -1.85
N PHE A 81 4.25 -8.72 -1.24
CA PHE A 81 4.80 -7.92 -0.15
C PHE A 81 3.89 -8.05 1.07
N TYR A 82 4.49 -8.35 2.21
CA TYR A 82 3.82 -8.44 3.49
C TYR A 82 4.31 -7.32 4.38
N GLY A 83 3.42 -6.76 5.20
CA GLY A 83 3.80 -5.69 6.11
C GLY A 83 2.69 -5.36 7.09
N PHE A 84 2.91 -4.28 7.83
CA PHE A 84 1.94 -3.74 8.77
C PHE A 84 1.78 -2.24 8.59
N ILE A 85 0.54 -1.79 8.72
CA ILE A 85 0.16 -0.38 8.59
C ILE A 85 0.70 0.39 9.80
N GLN A 86 1.56 1.37 9.56
CA GLN A 86 2.00 2.32 10.58
C GLN A 86 1.08 3.52 10.63
N ASP A 87 0.76 4.10 9.48
CA ASP A 87 -0.09 5.28 9.36
C ASP A 87 -1.14 5.11 8.26
N ILE A 88 -2.30 5.71 8.48
CA ILE A 88 -3.36 5.79 7.48
C ILE A 88 -3.64 7.25 7.19
N TRP A 89 -3.48 7.66 5.94
CA TRP A 89 -3.59 9.04 5.49
C TRP A 89 -4.61 9.18 4.36
N ASP A 90 -5.37 10.27 4.40
CA ASP A 90 -6.18 10.72 3.26
C ASP A 90 -5.47 11.90 2.58
N LEU A 91 -5.03 11.67 1.34
CA LEU A 91 -4.44 12.71 0.50
C LEU A 91 -5.55 13.47 -0.22
N ASP A 92 -5.75 14.73 0.16
CA ASP A 92 -6.78 15.58 -0.43
C ASP A 92 -6.25 16.32 -1.67
N TYR A 93 -6.74 15.95 -2.85
CA TYR A 93 -6.44 16.60 -4.13
C TYR A 93 -7.49 17.66 -4.50
N GLN A 94 -8.26 18.16 -3.53
CA GLN A 94 -9.39 19.09 -3.64
C GLN A 94 -10.60 18.50 -4.37
N LYS A 95 -10.39 17.87 -5.53
CA LYS A 95 -11.43 17.24 -6.34
C LYS A 95 -11.79 15.84 -5.84
N PHE A 96 -10.82 15.11 -5.32
CA PHE A 96 -10.97 13.75 -4.81
C PHE A 96 -9.94 13.49 -3.71
N THR A 97 -10.18 12.43 -2.94
CA THR A 97 -9.28 11.99 -1.88
C THR A 97 -8.73 10.61 -2.23
N ILE A 98 -7.43 10.41 -1.99
CA ILE A 98 -6.79 9.09 -2.11
C ILE A 98 -6.33 8.66 -0.73
N THR A 99 -6.90 7.56 -0.21
CA THR A 99 -6.45 6.95 1.02
C THR A 99 -5.22 6.09 0.77
N VAL A 100 -4.13 6.39 1.48
CA VAL A 100 -2.88 5.64 1.45
C VAL A 100 -2.53 5.12 2.83
N PHE A 101 -1.90 3.96 2.86
CA PHE A 101 -1.30 3.39 4.05
C PHE A 101 0.21 3.54 3.94
N ARG A 102 0.84 4.04 5.02
CA ARG A 102 2.28 3.89 5.21
C ARG A 102 2.50 2.57 5.92
N CYS A 103 3.27 1.69 5.30
CA CYS A 103 3.52 0.35 5.80
C CYS A 103 5.00 0.15 6.08
N ASP A 104 5.30 -0.57 7.14
CA ASP A 104 6.60 -1.22 7.26
C ASP A 104 6.48 -2.57 6.56
N TRP A 105 7.18 -2.69 5.43
CA TRP A 105 7.20 -3.90 4.63
C TRP A 105 8.31 -4.83 5.11
N ILE A 106 8.04 -6.12 5.08
CA ILE A 106 9.05 -7.15 5.36
C ILE A 106 9.97 -7.29 4.15
N ASP A 107 11.27 -7.42 4.42
CA ASP A 107 12.29 -7.66 3.41
C ASP A 107 12.03 -8.99 2.70
N SER A 108 11.78 -8.92 1.40
CA SER A 108 11.38 -10.09 0.61
C SER A 108 12.49 -11.12 0.40
N THR A 109 13.75 -10.76 0.71
CA THR A 109 14.92 -11.61 0.47
C THR A 109 15.31 -12.41 1.71
N SER A 110 15.23 -11.78 2.88
CA SER A 110 15.74 -12.31 4.14
C SER A 110 14.66 -12.49 5.21
N GLY A 111 13.50 -11.84 5.06
CA GLY A 111 12.39 -11.91 6.01
C GLY A 111 11.29 -12.89 5.63
N LEU A 112 11.42 -13.61 4.51
CA LEU A 112 10.40 -14.54 4.01
C LEU A 112 11.00 -15.89 3.61
N VAL A 113 10.39 -16.97 4.11
CA VAL A 113 10.69 -18.35 3.74
C VAL A 113 9.38 -19.09 3.53
N VAL A 114 9.30 -19.92 2.49
CA VAL A 114 8.19 -20.87 2.33
C VAL A 114 8.67 -22.24 2.77
N ASP A 115 7.99 -22.84 3.74
CA ASP A 115 8.37 -24.16 4.26
C ASP A 115 7.95 -25.30 3.31
N GLN A 116 8.29 -26.54 3.68
CA GLN A 116 7.97 -27.73 2.88
C GLN A 116 6.48 -28.04 2.78
N LEU A 117 5.65 -27.47 3.67
CA LEU A 117 4.20 -27.63 3.71
C LEU A 117 3.49 -26.49 2.95
N GLY A 118 4.22 -25.49 2.48
CA GLY A 118 3.72 -24.33 1.75
C GLY A 118 3.30 -23.15 2.64
N PHE A 119 3.60 -23.17 3.94
CA PHE A 119 3.37 -22.02 4.81
C PHE A 119 4.41 -20.94 4.53
N THR A 120 3.94 -19.68 4.48
CA THR A 120 4.82 -18.53 4.38
C THR A 120 5.21 -18.11 5.79
N LEU A 121 6.47 -18.39 6.16
CA LEU A 121 7.09 -17.96 7.41
C LEU A 121 7.68 -16.57 7.20
N ILE A 122 7.38 -15.67 8.13
CA ILE A 122 7.69 -14.25 8.00
C ILE A 122 8.41 -13.79 9.28
N ASP A 123 9.65 -13.33 9.13
CA ASP A 123 10.39 -12.68 10.21
C ASP A 123 9.99 -11.20 10.26
N LEU A 124 9.08 -10.88 11.19
CA LEU A 124 8.55 -9.53 11.37
C LEU A 124 9.62 -8.50 11.82
N SER A 125 10.82 -8.94 12.21
CA SER A 125 11.93 -8.03 12.55
C SER A 125 12.71 -7.53 11.32
N LYS A 126 12.57 -8.21 10.17
CA LYS A 126 13.32 -7.90 8.95
C LYS A 126 12.59 -6.86 8.10
N ILE A 127 12.63 -5.61 8.51
CA ILE A 127 12.01 -4.52 7.74
C ILE A 127 12.86 -4.20 6.51
N GLY A 128 12.20 -4.11 5.36
CA GLY A 128 12.76 -3.74 4.06
C GLY A 128 11.95 -2.64 3.39
N HIS A 129 12.29 -2.34 2.12
CA HIS A 129 11.56 -1.38 1.27
C HIS A 129 11.32 0.00 1.93
N THR A 130 12.26 0.48 2.75
CA THR A 130 12.11 1.72 3.54
C THR A 130 11.97 3.00 2.70
N ASN A 131 12.32 2.94 1.41
CA ASN A 131 12.18 4.05 0.47
C ASN A 131 10.82 4.04 -0.26
N ASP A 132 10.03 2.97 -0.14
CA ASP A 132 8.74 2.80 -0.82
C ASP A 132 7.70 2.20 0.13
N GLN A 133 7.27 3.02 1.10
CA GLN A 133 6.40 2.59 2.20
C GLN A 133 4.91 2.78 1.93
N PHE A 134 4.53 3.51 0.88
CA PHE A 134 3.15 3.93 0.68
C PHE A 134 2.41 3.06 -0.33
N VAL A 135 1.18 2.68 0.01
CA VAL A 135 0.30 1.92 -0.88
C VAL A 135 -1.12 2.46 -0.79
N MET A 136 -1.87 2.43 -1.89
CA MET A 136 -3.29 2.79 -1.83
C MET A 136 -4.07 1.73 -1.05
N ALA A 137 -4.96 2.16 -0.16
CA ALA A 137 -5.80 1.28 0.65
C ALA A 137 -6.62 0.29 -0.21
N SER A 138 -6.97 0.67 -1.44
CA SER A 138 -7.75 -0.14 -2.37
C SER A 138 -6.98 -1.29 -3.03
N GLN A 139 -5.65 -1.31 -2.93
CA GLN A 139 -4.77 -2.29 -3.59
C GLN A 139 -4.30 -3.41 -2.67
N VAL A 140 -4.42 -3.24 -1.35
CA VAL A 140 -3.97 -4.23 -0.37
C VAL A 140 -5.09 -5.18 0.04
N LYS A 141 -4.69 -6.38 0.46
CA LYS A 141 -5.52 -7.32 1.19
C LYS A 141 -5.14 -7.28 2.67
N GLN A 142 -6.11 -7.44 3.55
CA GLN A 142 -5.84 -7.65 4.97
C GLN A 142 -5.35 -9.08 5.19
N VAL A 143 -4.32 -9.23 6.02
CA VAL A 143 -3.79 -10.52 6.47
C VAL A 143 -3.57 -10.49 7.97
N PHE A 144 -3.46 -11.66 8.58
CA PHE A 144 -3.05 -11.83 9.97
C PHE A 144 -1.82 -12.73 10.04
N PHE A 145 -0.95 -12.46 11.00
CA PHE A 145 0.24 -13.22 11.33
C PHE A 145 -0.03 -14.02 12.61
N VAL A 146 0.40 -15.27 12.61
CA VAL A 146 0.27 -16.19 13.74
C VAL A 146 1.68 -16.63 14.12
N ASP A 147 1.96 -16.67 15.42
CA ASP A 147 3.24 -17.15 15.93
C ASP A 147 3.45 -18.62 15.53
N ASP A 148 4.66 -18.94 15.09
CA ASP A 148 5.03 -20.32 14.75
C ASP A 148 5.14 -21.16 16.04
N PRO A 149 4.27 -22.17 16.24
CA PRO A 149 4.31 -23.00 17.45
C PRO A 149 5.59 -23.83 17.58
N MET A 150 6.39 -23.95 16.52
CA MET A 150 7.64 -24.71 16.50
C MET A 150 8.87 -23.88 16.90
N HIS A 151 8.74 -22.55 17.05
CA HIS A 151 9.81 -21.64 17.49
C HIS A 151 9.54 -21.13 18.92
N TYR A 152 9.83 -21.97 19.92
CA TYR A 152 9.96 -21.58 21.34
C TYR A 152 11.44 -21.50 21.75
#